data_AF-A0A3L7PSH4-F1
#
_entry.id   AF-A0A3L7PSH4-F1
#
_cell.length_a   1.000
_cell.length_b   1.000
_cell.length_c   1.000
_cell.angle_alpha   90.00
_cell.angle_beta   90.00
_cell.angle_gamma   90.00
#
_symmetry.space_group_name_H-M   'P 1'
#
loop_
_entity.id
_entity.type
_entity.pdbx_description
1 polymer ?
#
loop_
_entity_poly.entity_id
_entity_poly.type
_entity_poly.pdbx_seq_one_letter_code
_entity_poly.pdbx_strand_id
1 'polypeptide(L)'
;MHFSQGNQVCLRWSQSLALVTGLALANFATAQELTNAATQKPDAPSDAELIASLAATLGEKGQGRQFFTSFSTLNAKLESADKAANEKTAAAILAKVNDLLPQGPAREAIGLASKNPGKVIAARRLLQLALASSTVKMLGKGKVAFGQLKVEGGKVEPEMVLAQMVIQPDGWFATEIGDPEKTLGFRAANHKELNLELPKGDAFLDLGTVVLKPLSQVESAILKGKIIFEGPDGPKNLQASLNIQMPTSNSPSGGYRPRKKWPPPQTIRFAKDGTFEATGLTPGDQALVFAAGKHEDIRKTIHLKPGTTEDLGTLAMRSTDLGYHLKKEAPKAGKIVWEKDIESARKRALAEGKPLMIMMTATWCGPCKMLEAQTLSDPWVQQFMKEFVVVKAYEDKEVEKQYGLNGYPTLVFTDKVGKELHRTVGYQPTGAFSGQILKACQELNIPADKDLQALAEKGVVKSPPAPQKAPAKLN
;
A
#
# COMPACT_ATOMS: atom_id res chain seq x y z
N MET A 1 -35.92 30.98 53.46
CA MET A 1 -37.06 31.77 52.95
C MET A 1 -37.33 31.29 51.52
N HIS A 2 -38.27 30.37 51.34
CA HIS A 2 -39.60 30.61 50.74
C HIS A 2 -39.49 30.97 49.24
N PHE A 3 -39.76 30.08 48.27
CA PHE A 3 -41.02 29.40 47.88
C PHE A 3 -42.22 30.34 47.65
N SER A 4 -42.75 30.30 46.42
CA SER A 4 -44.05 30.78 45.94
C SER A 4 -44.11 30.39 44.45
N GLN A 5 -44.99 29.56 43.88
CA GLN A 5 -46.32 28.97 44.17
C GLN A 5 -46.34 27.60 43.41
N GLY A 6 -46.94 26.47 43.80
CA GLY A 6 -48.27 26.17 44.36
C GLY A 6 -49.34 26.28 43.26
N ASN A 7 -50.21 25.33 42.90
CA ASN A 7 -50.59 23.99 43.38
C ASN A 7 -51.60 23.44 42.32
N GLN A 8 -51.59 22.14 41.93
CA GLN A 8 -52.60 21.10 42.29
C GLN A 8 -54.04 21.25 41.68
N VAL A 9 -54.88 20.25 41.33
CA VAL A 9 -54.92 18.77 41.37
C VAL A 9 -56.28 18.27 40.81
N CYS A 10 -56.28 17.04 40.27
CA CYS A 10 -57.32 15.98 40.17
C CYS A 10 -58.81 16.16 39.76
N LEU A 11 -59.28 15.15 38.99
CA LEU A 11 -60.45 14.23 39.15
C LEU A 11 -60.98 13.89 37.73
N ARG A 12 -60.84 12.72 37.10
CA ARG A 12 -61.16 11.29 37.38
C ARG A 12 -62.67 10.97 37.50
N TRP A 13 -63.02 9.75 37.05
CA TRP A 13 -64.30 8.99 37.12
C TRP A 13 -65.15 9.02 35.82
N SER A 14 -65.68 7.92 35.26
CA SER A 14 -65.66 6.48 35.60
C SER A 14 -66.42 5.63 34.53
N GLN A 15 -65.91 4.42 34.25
CA GLN A 15 -66.61 3.11 34.07
C GLN A 15 -67.60 2.92 32.89
N SER A 16 -67.59 1.80 32.13
CA SER A 16 -67.81 0.38 32.52
C SER A 16 -67.05 -0.61 31.59
N LEU A 17 -66.32 -1.63 32.08
CA LEU A 17 -66.72 -3.02 32.47
C LEU A 17 -67.47 -3.80 31.36
N ALA A 18 -67.24 -5.09 31.03
CA ALA A 18 -66.23 -6.13 31.34
C ALA A 18 -66.54 -7.44 30.54
N LEU A 19 -65.59 -8.41 30.54
CA LEU A 19 -65.63 -9.86 30.16
C LEU A 19 -65.41 -10.21 28.67
N VAL A 20 -64.35 -10.88 28.18
CA VAL A 20 -63.33 -11.87 28.65
C VAL A 20 -63.84 -13.30 28.90
N THR A 21 -63.40 -14.25 28.06
CA THR A 21 -62.84 -15.57 28.43
C THR A 21 -62.17 -16.23 27.20
N GLY A 22 -60.98 -16.83 27.40
CA GLY A 22 -60.29 -17.66 26.39
C GLY A 22 -58.79 -17.37 26.21
N LEU A 23 -57.95 -18.00 27.04
CA LEU A 23 -56.49 -17.89 27.08
C LEU A 23 -55.77 -18.17 25.75
N ALA A 24 -54.74 -17.37 25.44
CA ALA A 24 -53.46 -17.85 24.93
C ALA A 24 -52.33 -16.94 25.44
N LEU A 25 -51.55 -17.45 26.39
CA LEU A 25 -50.34 -16.82 26.91
C LEU A 25 -49.25 -16.86 25.83
N ALA A 26 -48.87 -15.70 25.30
CA ALA A 26 -47.61 -15.52 24.60
C ALA A 26 -46.77 -14.49 25.36
N ASN A 27 -45.60 -14.91 25.82
CA ASN A 27 -44.58 -14.07 26.46
C ASN A 27 -44.23 -12.89 25.55
N PHE A 28 -44.56 -11.67 25.98
CA PHE A 28 -43.92 -10.48 25.45
C PHE A 28 -42.54 -10.37 26.10
N ALA A 29 -41.49 -10.69 25.33
CA ALA A 29 -40.13 -10.28 25.65
C ALA A 29 -40.12 -8.76 25.86
N THR A 30 -39.53 -8.31 26.96
CA THR A 30 -39.50 -6.89 27.28
C THR A 30 -38.61 -6.14 26.29
N ALA A 31 -38.89 -4.85 26.01
CA ALA A 31 -38.10 -4.03 25.09
C ALA A 31 -36.59 -3.99 25.42
N GLN A 32 -36.21 -4.37 26.64
CA GLN A 32 -34.83 -4.50 27.09
C GLN A 32 -34.10 -5.73 26.52
N GLU A 33 -34.82 -6.83 26.22
CA GLU A 33 -34.26 -8.01 25.55
C GLU A 33 -34.01 -7.76 24.05
N LEU A 34 -34.85 -6.94 23.41
CA LEU A 34 -34.69 -6.54 22.01
C LEU A 34 -33.52 -5.55 21.81
N THR A 35 -33.21 -4.71 22.80
CA THR A 35 -32.03 -3.82 22.75
C THR A 35 -30.71 -4.55 23.00
N ASN A 36 -30.71 -5.64 23.77
CA ASN A 36 -29.51 -6.45 24.01
C ASN A 36 -29.15 -7.36 22.81
N ALA A 37 -30.13 -7.73 21.98
CA ALA A 37 -29.88 -8.54 20.77
C ALA A 37 -29.23 -7.75 19.62
N ALA A 38 -29.31 -6.41 19.62
CA ALA A 38 -28.82 -5.56 18.54
C ALA A 38 -27.39 -5.03 18.72
N THR A 39 -26.68 -5.44 19.78
CA THR A 39 -25.31 -4.95 20.10
C THR A 39 -24.26 -6.06 20.26
N GLN A 40 -24.63 -7.33 20.11
CA GLN A 40 -23.64 -8.40 20.01
C GLN A 40 -23.09 -8.46 18.58
N LYS A 41 -21.86 -7.99 18.42
CA LYS A 41 -21.03 -8.34 17.25
C LYS A 41 -21.06 -9.88 17.14
N PRO A 42 -21.41 -10.46 15.98
CA PRO A 42 -21.45 -11.91 15.85
C PRO A 42 -20.13 -12.49 16.34
N ASP A 43 -20.22 -13.55 17.14
CA ASP A 43 -19.04 -14.21 17.68
C ASP A 43 -18.08 -14.54 16.54
N ALA A 44 -16.79 -14.31 16.78
CA ALA A 44 -15.78 -14.62 15.79
C ALA A 44 -15.88 -16.11 15.43
N PRO A 45 -15.84 -16.47 14.14
CA PRO A 45 -16.00 -17.86 13.72
C PRO A 45 -14.93 -18.74 14.37
N SER A 46 -15.37 -19.91 14.83
CA SER A 46 -14.52 -20.94 15.41
C SER A 46 -13.53 -21.49 14.39
N ASP A 47 -12.46 -22.15 14.85
CA ASP A 47 -11.50 -22.80 13.95
C ASP A 47 -12.19 -23.85 13.07
N ALA A 48 -13.15 -24.58 13.61
CA ALA A 48 -13.89 -25.61 12.88
C ALA A 48 -14.70 -25.01 11.72
N GLU A 49 -15.41 -23.90 11.96
CA GLU A 49 -16.17 -23.17 10.92
C GLU A 49 -15.23 -22.58 9.86
N LEU A 50 -14.11 -22.00 10.29
CA LEU A 50 -13.12 -21.45 9.38
C LEU A 50 -12.50 -22.54 8.48
N ILE A 51 -12.18 -23.70 9.03
CA ILE A 51 -11.58 -24.82 8.29
C ILE A 51 -12.62 -25.45 7.34
N ALA A 52 -13.88 -25.61 7.78
CA ALA A 52 -14.96 -26.11 6.93
C ALA A 52 -15.21 -25.16 5.75
N SER A 53 -15.26 -23.84 6.01
CA SER A 53 -15.37 -22.81 4.97
C SER A 53 -14.17 -22.82 4.03
N LEU A 54 -12.95 -22.97 4.56
CA LEU A 54 -11.73 -23.05 3.74
C LEU A 54 -11.79 -24.23 2.75
N ALA A 55 -12.20 -25.42 3.22
CA ALA A 55 -12.31 -26.60 2.38
C ALA A 55 -13.46 -26.48 1.35
N ALA A 56 -14.63 -26.00 1.78
CA ALA A 56 -15.81 -25.87 0.92
C ALA A 56 -15.64 -24.84 -0.21
N THR A 57 -14.78 -23.84 -0.01
CA THR A 57 -14.56 -22.75 -0.97
C THR A 57 -13.26 -22.89 -1.79
N LEU A 58 -12.54 -23.99 -1.62
CA LEU A 58 -11.24 -24.22 -2.26
C LEU A 58 -11.38 -24.34 -3.78
N GLY A 59 -10.86 -23.36 -4.51
CA GLY A 59 -10.90 -23.34 -5.97
C GLY A 59 -12.26 -22.97 -6.58
N GLU A 60 -13.27 -22.68 -5.75
CA GLU A 60 -14.63 -22.35 -6.19
C GLU A 60 -14.69 -20.95 -6.81
N LYS A 61 -15.16 -20.88 -8.06
CA LYS A 61 -15.32 -19.60 -8.77
C LYS A 61 -16.34 -18.72 -8.05
N GLY A 62 -16.00 -17.45 -7.83
CA GLY A 62 -16.84 -16.50 -7.10
C GLY A 62 -16.72 -16.56 -5.57
N GLN A 63 -16.11 -17.61 -5.01
CA GLN A 63 -15.94 -17.77 -3.55
C GLN A 63 -14.52 -17.44 -3.04
N GLY A 64 -13.64 -16.94 -3.91
CA GLY A 64 -12.25 -16.63 -3.57
C GLY A 64 -12.08 -15.67 -2.38
N ARG A 65 -13.02 -14.73 -2.19
CA ARG A 65 -13.02 -13.83 -1.03
C ARG A 65 -13.25 -14.59 0.28
N GLN A 66 -14.23 -15.49 0.30
CA GLN A 66 -14.54 -16.30 1.48
C GLN A 66 -13.37 -17.23 1.81
N PHE A 67 -12.81 -17.90 0.80
CA PHE A 67 -11.60 -18.72 0.94
C PHE A 67 -10.47 -17.91 1.59
N PHE A 68 -10.16 -16.73 1.05
CA PHE A 68 -9.07 -15.90 1.54
C PHE A 68 -9.32 -15.38 2.96
N THR A 69 -10.56 -15.04 3.31
CA THR A 69 -10.91 -14.65 4.69
C THR A 69 -10.65 -15.80 5.67
N SER A 70 -11.08 -17.02 5.35
CA SER A 70 -10.80 -18.20 6.18
C SER A 70 -9.30 -18.49 6.28
N PHE A 71 -8.60 -18.50 5.14
CA PHE A 71 -7.15 -18.71 5.06
C PHE A 71 -6.38 -17.69 5.92
N SER A 72 -6.64 -16.40 5.72
CA SER A 72 -5.90 -15.33 6.38
C SER A 72 -6.13 -15.33 7.90
N THR A 73 -7.36 -15.62 8.34
CA THR A 73 -7.69 -15.75 9.76
C THR A 73 -6.96 -16.93 10.41
N LEU A 74 -6.99 -18.11 9.78
CA LEU A 74 -6.30 -19.30 10.27
C LEU A 74 -4.78 -19.10 10.28
N ASN A 75 -4.22 -18.50 9.23
CA ASN A 75 -2.78 -18.23 9.16
C ASN A 75 -2.35 -17.23 10.25
N ALA A 76 -3.14 -16.18 10.49
CA ALA A 76 -2.87 -15.22 11.55
C ALA A 76 -2.93 -15.88 12.95
N LYS A 77 -3.89 -16.78 13.18
CA LYS A 77 -3.95 -17.58 14.42
C LYS A 77 -2.67 -18.39 14.60
N LEU A 78 -2.20 -19.11 13.58
CA LEU A 78 -0.95 -19.88 13.65
C LEU A 78 0.30 -19.03 13.93
N GLU A 79 0.26 -17.72 13.68
CA GLU A 79 1.34 -16.76 13.94
C GLU A 79 1.20 -16.01 15.26
N SER A 80 0.16 -16.30 16.05
CA SER A 80 -0.09 -15.63 17.32
C SER A 80 0.95 -15.99 18.39
N ALA A 81 1.03 -15.19 19.46
CA ALA A 81 1.91 -15.45 20.60
C ALA A 81 1.45 -16.65 21.45
N ASP A 82 0.19 -17.08 21.33
CA ASP A 82 -0.38 -18.20 22.09
C ASP A 82 -0.03 -19.54 21.45
N LYS A 83 1.11 -20.11 21.88
CA LYS A 83 1.61 -21.38 21.34
C LYS A 83 0.63 -22.55 21.51
N ALA A 84 -0.13 -22.59 22.60
CA ALA A 84 -1.07 -23.68 22.86
C ALA A 84 -2.29 -23.60 21.93
N ALA A 85 -2.84 -22.40 21.74
CA ALA A 85 -3.91 -22.17 20.75
C ALA A 85 -3.43 -22.47 19.32
N ASN A 86 -2.19 -22.11 18.99
CA ASN A 86 -1.59 -22.40 17.68
C ASN A 86 -1.55 -23.92 17.43
N GLU A 87 -1.14 -24.73 18.41
CA GLU A 87 -1.09 -26.19 18.25
C GLU A 87 -2.47 -26.81 18.07
N LYS A 88 -3.49 -26.34 18.81
CA LYS A 88 -4.87 -26.80 18.65
C LYS A 88 -5.40 -26.49 17.25
N THR A 89 -5.21 -25.25 16.81
CA THR A 89 -5.58 -24.79 15.46
C THR A 89 -4.87 -25.63 14.39
N ALA A 90 -3.56 -25.86 14.57
CA ALA A 90 -2.76 -26.63 13.65
C ALA A 90 -3.22 -28.09 13.54
N ALA A 91 -3.53 -28.74 14.67
CA ALA A 91 -4.05 -30.09 14.67
C ALA A 91 -5.39 -30.20 13.92
N ALA A 92 -6.28 -29.22 14.10
CA ALA A 92 -7.56 -29.16 13.39
C ALA A 92 -7.37 -28.97 11.88
N ILE A 93 -6.44 -28.12 11.45
CA ILE A 93 -6.11 -27.92 10.02
C ILE A 93 -5.54 -29.20 9.42
N LEU A 94 -4.61 -29.86 10.11
CA LEU A 94 -3.96 -31.08 9.62
C LEU A 94 -4.92 -32.26 9.51
N ALA A 95 -5.93 -32.35 10.38
CA ALA A 95 -7.00 -33.36 10.28
C ALA A 95 -7.79 -33.25 8.96
N LYS A 96 -7.71 -32.09 8.29
CA LYS A 96 -8.41 -31.77 7.04
C LYS A 96 -7.52 -31.78 5.81
N VAL A 97 -6.33 -32.39 5.90
CA VAL A 97 -5.39 -32.52 4.77
C VAL A 97 -6.01 -33.18 3.53
N ASN A 98 -6.89 -34.19 3.71
CA ASN A 98 -7.62 -34.85 2.62
C ASN A 98 -8.51 -33.89 1.83
N ASP A 99 -9.13 -32.95 2.54
CA ASP A 99 -10.11 -32.02 1.96
C ASP A 99 -9.40 -30.85 1.27
N LEU A 100 -8.14 -30.57 1.68
CA LEU A 100 -7.37 -29.42 1.21
C LEU A 100 -6.37 -29.75 0.09
N LEU A 101 -5.87 -30.99 0.03
CA LEU A 101 -4.91 -31.42 -0.98
C LEU A 101 -5.20 -32.84 -1.51
N PRO A 102 -5.04 -33.06 -2.83
CA PRO A 102 -5.11 -34.40 -3.40
C PRO A 102 -3.96 -35.28 -2.88
N GLN A 103 -4.10 -36.60 -3.07
CA GLN A 103 -2.98 -37.52 -2.83
C GLN A 103 -1.82 -37.21 -3.79
N GLY A 104 -0.58 -37.41 -3.33
CA GLY A 104 0.63 -37.20 -4.10
C GLY A 104 1.75 -36.47 -3.34
N PRO A 105 2.82 -36.07 -4.04
CA PRO A 105 4.06 -35.57 -3.43
C PRO A 105 3.85 -34.36 -2.51
N ALA A 106 2.99 -33.42 -2.90
CA ALA A 106 2.68 -32.24 -2.10
C ALA A 106 2.09 -32.59 -0.73
N ARG A 107 1.28 -33.65 -0.67
CA ARG A 107 0.68 -34.13 0.57
C ARG A 107 1.66 -34.96 1.40
N GLU A 108 2.48 -35.78 0.76
CA GLU A 108 3.56 -36.52 1.42
C GLU A 108 4.56 -35.58 2.10
N ALA A 109 4.87 -34.45 1.45
CA ALA A 109 5.72 -33.40 1.99
C ALA A 109 5.14 -32.72 3.25
N ILE A 110 3.81 -32.76 3.45
CA ILE A 110 3.15 -32.36 4.72
C ILE A 110 3.26 -33.49 5.77
N GLY A 111 3.08 -34.75 5.36
CA GLY A 111 3.07 -35.91 6.26
C GLY A 111 4.44 -36.29 6.84
N LEU A 112 5.53 -36.11 6.07
CA LEU A 112 6.89 -36.23 6.57
C LEU A 112 7.22 -35.11 7.58
N ALA A 113 6.55 -33.96 7.46
CA ALA A 113 6.75 -32.78 8.29
C ALA A 113 6.01 -32.82 9.65
N SER A 114 5.02 -33.72 9.85
CA SER A 114 4.20 -33.71 11.08
C SER A 114 4.89 -34.29 12.32
N LYS A 115 6.01 -35.02 12.15
CA LYS A 115 6.87 -35.50 13.26
C LYS A 115 8.03 -34.55 13.55
N ASN A 116 8.51 -33.84 12.53
CA ASN A 116 9.48 -32.75 12.56
C ASN A 116 9.45 -32.08 11.17
N PRO A 117 9.21 -30.77 11.03
CA PRO A 117 9.08 -29.73 12.06
C PRO A 117 7.62 -29.53 12.50
N GLY A 118 7.37 -29.68 13.82
CA GLY A 118 6.12 -29.47 14.60
C GLY A 118 4.78 -29.13 13.90
N LYS A 119 3.66 -29.59 14.48
CA LYS A 119 2.28 -29.44 13.93
C LYS A 119 1.96 -28.05 13.35
N VAL A 120 2.37 -26.96 14.01
CA VAL A 120 2.14 -25.58 13.54
C VAL A 120 2.78 -25.30 12.19
N ILE A 121 4.04 -25.73 12.00
CA ILE A 121 4.75 -25.53 10.73
C ILE A 121 4.08 -26.37 9.64
N ALA A 122 3.81 -27.65 9.89
CA ALA A 122 3.09 -28.50 8.94
C ALA A 122 1.73 -27.92 8.53
N ALA A 123 0.97 -27.34 9.48
CA ALA A 123 -0.29 -26.66 9.17
C ALA A 123 -0.11 -25.43 8.28
N ARG A 124 0.92 -24.60 8.52
CA ARG A 124 1.24 -23.45 7.65
C ARG A 124 1.62 -23.90 6.24
N ARG A 125 2.43 -24.96 6.12
CA ARG A 125 2.80 -25.56 4.81
C ARG A 125 1.56 -26.01 4.04
N LEU A 126 0.63 -26.69 4.73
CA LEU A 126 -0.66 -27.11 4.17
C LEU A 126 -1.49 -25.91 3.71
N LEU A 127 -1.62 -24.87 4.53
CA LEU A 127 -2.35 -23.65 4.15
C LEU A 127 -1.73 -22.96 2.92
N GLN A 128 -0.40 -22.91 2.83
CA GLN A 128 0.29 -22.31 1.68
C GLN A 128 0.04 -23.07 0.38
N LEU A 129 0.09 -24.41 0.42
CA LEU A 129 -0.27 -25.26 -0.71
C LEU A 129 -1.76 -25.14 -1.07
N ALA A 130 -2.65 -25.10 -0.09
CA ALA A 130 -4.08 -24.92 -0.31
C ALA A 130 -4.38 -23.57 -0.98
N LEU A 131 -3.69 -22.49 -0.60
CA LEU A 131 -3.81 -21.19 -1.25
C LEU A 131 -3.38 -21.23 -2.72
N ALA A 132 -2.21 -21.82 -3.01
CA ALA A 132 -1.73 -21.97 -4.38
C ALA A 132 -2.68 -22.83 -5.23
N SER A 133 -3.13 -23.97 -4.69
CA SER A 133 -4.10 -24.88 -5.31
C SER A 133 -5.43 -24.19 -5.58
N SER A 134 -5.97 -23.46 -4.61
CA SER A 134 -7.21 -22.69 -4.76
C SER A 134 -7.09 -21.65 -5.87
N THR A 135 -5.95 -20.96 -5.96
CA THR A 135 -5.70 -19.96 -7.01
C THR A 135 -5.66 -20.60 -8.40
N VAL A 136 -4.92 -21.69 -8.57
CA VAL A 136 -4.81 -22.42 -9.85
C VAL A 136 -6.17 -22.97 -10.29
N LYS A 137 -6.91 -23.60 -9.38
CA LYS A 137 -8.25 -24.14 -9.64
C LYS A 137 -9.25 -23.06 -10.04
N MET A 138 -9.30 -21.96 -9.29
CA MET A 138 -10.21 -20.85 -9.54
C MET A 138 -9.98 -20.23 -10.92
N LEU A 139 -8.72 -20.05 -11.31
CA LEU A 139 -8.33 -19.49 -12.60
C LEU A 139 -8.41 -20.52 -13.75
N GLY A 140 -8.50 -21.82 -13.43
CA GLY A 140 -8.52 -22.91 -14.41
C GLY A 140 -7.24 -23.07 -15.21
N LYS A 141 -6.13 -22.46 -14.76
CA LYS A 141 -4.83 -22.48 -15.44
C LYS A 141 -3.68 -22.38 -14.45
N GLY A 142 -2.52 -22.90 -14.87
CA GLY A 142 -1.30 -22.89 -14.08
C GLY A 142 -1.05 -24.20 -13.33
N LYS A 143 0.03 -24.22 -12.56
CA LYS A 143 0.48 -25.36 -11.73
C LYS A 143 0.82 -24.87 -10.34
N VAL A 144 0.96 -25.79 -9.39
CA VAL A 144 1.48 -25.49 -8.06
C VAL A 144 2.91 -25.98 -7.99
N ALA A 145 3.85 -25.13 -7.58
CA ALA A 145 5.23 -25.54 -7.29
C ALA A 145 5.52 -25.38 -5.80
N PHE A 146 6.28 -26.31 -5.24
CA PHE A 146 6.66 -26.28 -3.83
C PHE A 146 8.06 -26.87 -3.63
N GLY A 147 8.68 -26.54 -2.51
CA GLY A 147 10.00 -27.03 -2.20
C GLY A 147 10.55 -26.41 -0.92
N GLN A 148 11.83 -26.66 -0.69
CA GLN A 148 12.54 -26.29 0.51
C GLN A 148 13.76 -25.46 0.14
N LEU A 149 13.75 -24.16 0.46
CA LEU A 149 14.90 -23.29 0.25
C LEU A 149 15.95 -23.52 1.34
N LYS A 150 17.19 -23.74 0.93
CA LYS A 150 18.38 -23.72 1.78
C LYS A 150 19.26 -22.55 1.36
N VAL A 151 19.49 -21.62 2.29
CA VAL A 151 20.39 -20.49 2.09
C VAL A 151 21.76 -20.86 2.65
N GLU A 152 22.76 -20.97 1.79
CA GLU A 152 24.13 -21.32 2.21
C GLU A 152 24.89 -20.08 2.71
N GLY A 153 25.81 -20.29 3.66
CA GLY A 153 26.58 -19.21 4.28
C GLY A 153 25.89 -18.51 5.45
N GLY A 154 24.61 -18.78 5.71
CA GLY A 154 23.91 -18.42 6.96
C GLY A 154 23.75 -16.91 7.23
N LYS A 155 23.98 -16.05 6.23
CA LYS A 155 23.91 -14.58 6.38
C LYS A 155 22.51 -14.01 6.19
N VAL A 156 21.60 -14.79 5.60
CA VAL A 156 20.24 -14.36 5.27
C VAL A 156 19.28 -15.48 5.67
N GLU A 157 18.31 -15.14 6.51
CA GLU A 157 17.22 -16.05 6.86
C GLU A 157 16.35 -16.33 5.63
N PRO A 158 15.84 -17.57 5.42
CA PRO A 158 15.05 -17.91 4.24
C PRO A 158 13.84 -16.98 4.01
N GLU A 159 13.18 -16.53 5.08
CA GLU A 159 12.03 -15.62 5.00
C GLU A 159 12.38 -14.21 4.47
N MET A 160 13.66 -13.85 4.42
CA MET A 160 14.16 -12.57 3.92
C MET A 160 14.55 -12.63 2.43
N VAL A 161 14.53 -13.84 1.83
CA VAL A 161 14.82 -14.04 0.41
C VAL A 161 13.64 -13.55 -0.42
N LEU A 162 13.94 -12.71 -1.40
CA LEU A 162 12.98 -12.17 -2.34
C LEU A 162 12.63 -13.21 -3.40
N ALA A 163 11.39 -13.66 -3.38
CA ALA A 163 10.78 -14.55 -4.36
C ALA A 163 9.30 -14.19 -4.52
N GLN A 164 8.63 -14.73 -5.55
CA GLN A 164 7.24 -14.35 -5.83
C GLN A 164 6.24 -14.73 -4.73
N MET A 165 6.63 -15.65 -3.85
CA MET A 165 5.88 -16.17 -2.71
C MET A 165 6.60 -15.86 -1.40
N VAL A 166 5.88 -16.04 -0.29
CA VAL A 166 6.47 -16.02 1.04
C VAL A 166 7.26 -17.32 1.24
N ILE A 167 8.49 -17.22 1.72
CA ILE A 167 9.28 -18.36 2.17
C ILE A 167 9.19 -18.41 3.69
N GLN A 168 8.89 -19.57 4.25
CA GLN A 168 8.76 -19.74 5.70
C GLN A 168 10.14 -19.74 6.37
N PRO A 169 10.23 -19.52 7.70
CA PRO A 169 11.51 -19.49 8.41
C PRO A 169 12.33 -20.78 8.28
N ASP A 170 11.65 -21.92 8.17
CA ASP A 170 12.29 -23.21 7.93
C ASP A 170 12.77 -23.37 6.49
N GLY A 171 12.45 -22.45 5.59
CA GLY A 171 12.77 -22.43 4.16
C GLY A 171 11.65 -22.98 3.25
N TRP A 172 10.54 -23.46 3.81
CA TRP A 172 9.47 -24.02 3.00
C TRP A 172 8.81 -22.94 2.14
N PHE A 173 8.46 -23.31 0.90
CA PHE A 173 7.64 -22.46 0.05
C PHE A 173 6.67 -23.28 -0.81
N ALA A 174 5.56 -22.65 -1.16
CA ALA A 174 4.67 -23.10 -2.22
C ALA A 174 4.08 -21.89 -2.95
N THR A 175 3.86 -22.03 -4.26
CA THR A 175 3.35 -20.97 -5.13
C THR A 175 2.60 -21.55 -6.32
N GLU A 176 1.67 -20.78 -6.84
CA GLU A 176 1.13 -20.95 -8.18
C GLU A 176 2.15 -20.52 -9.25
N ILE A 177 2.16 -21.23 -10.37
CA ILE A 177 2.98 -21.01 -11.58
C ILE A 177 2.03 -20.76 -12.75
N GLY A 178 2.22 -19.65 -13.45
CA GLY A 178 1.43 -19.26 -14.61
C GLY A 178 1.96 -19.86 -15.91
N ASP A 179 3.28 -19.90 -16.09
CA ASP A 179 3.96 -20.35 -17.29
C ASP A 179 5.08 -21.34 -16.92
N PRO A 180 4.95 -22.63 -17.26
CA PRO A 180 5.96 -23.63 -16.89
C PRO A 180 7.30 -23.45 -17.62
N GLU A 181 7.37 -22.67 -18.70
CA GLU A 181 8.61 -22.39 -19.42
C GLU A 181 9.38 -21.21 -18.81
N LYS A 182 8.76 -20.45 -17.90
CA LYS A 182 9.42 -19.37 -17.16
C LYS A 182 10.05 -19.89 -15.87
N THR A 183 11.17 -19.30 -15.51
CA THR A 183 11.89 -19.65 -14.28
C THR A 183 11.19 -19.10 -13.04
N LEU A 184 11.49 -19.73 -11.89
CA LEU A 184 11.12 -19.24 -10.57
C LEU A 184 12.35 -18.60 -9.91
N GLY A 185 12.29 -17.29 -9.70
CA GLY A 185 13.42 -16.51 -9.21
C GLY A 185 13.52 -16.43 -7.68
N PHE A 186 14.75 -16.45 -7.18
CA PHE A 186 15.13 -16.19 -5.78
C PHE A 186 16.28 -15.18 -5.75
N ARG A 187 16.20 -14.18 -4.86
CA ARG A 187 17.19 -13.11 -4.73
C ARG A 187 17.46 -12.80 -3.26
N ALA A 188 18.73 -12.62 -2.89
CA ALA A 188 19.13 -12.23 -1.55
C ALA A 188 20.47 -11.50 -1.56
N ALA A 189 20.68 -10.60 -0.60
CA ALA A 189 21.96 -9.90 -0.46
C ALA A 189 23.10 -10.88 -0.20
N ASN A 190 24.24 -10.66 -0.85
CA ASN A 190 25.44 -11.49 -0.79
C ASN A 190 25.28 -12.93 -1.31
N HIS A 191 24.28 -13.18 -2.15
CA HIS A 191 24.03 -14.48 -2.76
C HIS A 191 23.93 -14.38 -4.27
N LYS A 192 24.22 -15.46 -4.98
CA LYS A 192 24.06 -15.51 -6.44
C LYS A 192 22.57 -15.46 -6.78
N GLU A 193 22.22 -14.75 -7.85
CA GLU A 193 20.86 -14.83 -8.38
C GLU A 193 20.55 -16.28 -8.78
N LEU A 194 19.37 -16.76 -8.39
CA LEU A 194 18.91 -18.09 -8.75
C LEU A 194 17.61 -17.97 -9.54
N ASN A 195 17.62 -18.46 -10.77
CA ASN A 195 16.43 -18.60 -11.61
C ASN A 195 16.24 -20.09 -11.88
N LEU A 196 15.32 -20.69 -11.14
CA LEU A 196 15.10 -22.13 -11.16
C LEU A 196 14.19 -22.51 -12.33
N GLU A 197 14.68 -23.36 -13.23
CA GLU A 197 13.85 -23.99 -14.25
C GLU A 197 12.86 -24.96 -13.61
N LEU A 198 11.64 -24.99 -14.15
CA LEU A 198 10.57 -25.80 -13.58
C LEU A 198 10.53 -27.18 -14.25
N PRO A 199 10.33 -28.27 -13.48
CA PRO A 199 10.19 -29.59 -14.06
C PRO A 199 8.94 -29.64 -14.95
N LYS A 200 9.06 -30.39 -16.06
CA LYS A 200 7.90 -30.73 -16.90
C LYS A 200 7.05 -31.78 -16.18
N GLY A 201 5.75 -31.79 -16.43
CA GLY A 201 4.84 -32.80 -15.86
C GLY A 201 3.70 -32.22 -15.03
N ASP A 202 3.50 -32.77 -13.83
CA ASP A 202 2.24 -32.76 -13.07
C ASP A 202 1.67 -31.38 -12.68
N ALA A 203 0.43 -31.41 -12.14
CA ALA A 203 -0.22 -30.25 -11.55
C ALA A 203 0.50 -29.72 -10.29
N PHE A 204 1.24 -30.58 -9.60
CA PHE A 204 2.09 -30.24 -8.45
C PHE A 204 3.55 -30.55 -8.78
N LEU A 205 4.38 -29.52 -8.82
CA LEU A 205 5.80 -29.57 -9.14
C LEU A 205 6.60 -29.58 -7.84
N ASP A 206 7.17 -30.72 -7.49
CA ASP A 206 8.13 -30.83 -6.39
C ASP A 206 9.50 -30.36 -6.87
N LEU A 207 9.98 -29.25 -6.30
CA LEU A 207 11.28 -28.67 -6.62
C LEU A 207 12.39 -29.20 -5.71
N GLY A 208 12.06 -30.07 -4.75
CA GLY A 208 12.99 -30.62 -3.78
C GLY A 208 13.67 -29.53 -2.94
N THR A 209 14.97 -29.73 -2.67
CA THR A 209 15.79 -28.72 -1.99
C THR A 209 16.40 -27.75 -3.00
N VAL A 210 16.02 -26.49 -2.89
CA VAL A 210 16.56 -25.39 -3.70
C VAL A 210 17.69 -24.72 -2.91
N VAL A 211 18.89 -24.63 -3.48
CA VAL A 211 20.07 -24.10 -2.78
C VAL A 211 20.44 -22.73 -3.31
N LEU A 212 20.35 -21.71 -2.46
CA LEU A 212 20.81 -20.36 -2.75
C LEU A 212 22.25 -20.21 -2.28
N LYS A 213 23.18 -20.13 -3.23
CA LYS A 213 24.63 -20.12 -2.96
C LYS A 213 25.14 -18.73 -2.59
N PRO A 214 26.13 -18.62 -1.69
CA PRO A 214 26.77 -17.35 -1.38
C PRO A 214 27.50 -16.81 -2.61
N LEU A 215 27.57 -15.48 -2.67
CA LEU A 215 28.33 -14.74 -3.67
C LEU A 215 29.78 -14.61 -3.21
N SER A 216 30.74 -14.90 -4.10
CA SER A 216 32.15 -14.64 -3.81
C SER A 216 32.49 -13.15 -3.95
N GLN A 217 33.60 -12.71 -3.35
CA GLN A 217 34.05 -11.31 -3.50
C GLN A 217 34.35 -10.94 -4.96
N VAL A 218 34.89 -11.88 -5.75
CA VAL A 218 35.23 -11.66 -7.17
C VAL A 218 33.97 -11.48 -8.02
N GLU A 219 32.86 -12.11 -7.64
CA GLU A 219 31.58 -11.99 -8.34
C GLU A 219 30.75 -10.79 -7.87
N SER A 220 31.13 -10.17 -6.75
CA SER A 220 30.43 -9.01 -6.22
C SER A 220 30.63 -7.79 -7.11
N ALA A 221 29.59 -6.98 -7.24
CA ALA A 221 29.65 -5.74 -8.00
C ALA A 221 30.06 -4.57 -7.10
N ILE A 222 30.58 -3.53 -7.74
CA ILE A 222 30.88 -2.25 -7.11
C ILE A 222 30.02 -1.19 -7.79
N LEU A 223 29.43 -0.29 -7.01
CA LEU A 223 28.73 0.89 -7.50
C LEU A 223 29.47 2.12 -7.02
N LYS A 224 29.80 3.04 -7.91
CA LYS A 224 30.41 4.31 -7.54
C LYS A 224 29.78 5.48 -8.29
N GLY A 225 30.07 6.67 -7.80
CA GLY A 225 29.67 7.92 -8.43
C GLY A 225 29.89 9.11 -7.52
N LYS A 226 29.34 10.26 -7.91
CA LYS A 226 29.40 11.50 -7.14
C LYS A 226 28.05 12.18 -7.11
N ILE A 227 27.58 12.54 -5.92
CA ILE A 227 26.42 13.41 -5.75
C ILE A 227 26.89 14.86 -5.64
N ILE A 228 26.31 15.73 -6.44
CA ILE A 228 26.42 17.18 -6.28
C ILE A 228 25.04 17.76 -5.98
N PHE A 229 25.01 18.86 -5.24
CA PHE A 229 23.77 19.53 -4.84
C PHE A 229 23.69 20.89 -5.52
N GLU A 230 22.51 21.24 -6.01
CA GLU A 230 22.16 22.62 -6.29
C GLU A 230 21.75 23.29 -4.98
N GLY A 231 22.32 24.44 -4.62
CA GLY A 231 22.02 25.11 -3.35
C GLY A 231 23.24 25.36 -2.46
N PRO A 232 23.20 26.35 -1.56
CA PRO A 232 24.15 26.42 -0.45
C PRO A 232 23.89 25.25 0.49
N ASP A 233 24.96 24.54 0.84
CA ASP A 233 25.03 23.37 1.72
C ASP A 233 24.38 22.09 1.16
N GLY A 234 25.25 21.16 0.74
CA GLY A 234 24.85 19.76 0.59
C GLY A 234 24.28 19.24 1.92
N PRO A 235 23.10 18.62 1.94
CA PRO A 235 22.42 18.25 3.16
C PRO A 235 23.27 17.29 3.99
N LYS A 236 23.40 17.60 5.27
CA LYS A 236 23.94 16.67 6.30
C LYS A 236 23.14 15.36 6.37
N ASN A 237 21.92 15.35 5.81
CA ASN A 237 20.95 14.27 5.85
C ASN A 237 20.83 13.51 4.52
N LEU A 238 21.85 13.52 3.65
CA LEU A 238 21.85 12.66 2.47
C LEU A 238 21.69 11.20 2.91
N GLN A 239 20.58 10.60 2.51
CA GLN A 239 20.29 9.19 2.69
C GLN A 239 20.37 8.50 1.34
N ALA A 240 20.90 7.30 1.36
CA ALA A 240 20.93 6.45 0.19
C ALA A 240 20.54 5.04 0.56
N SER A 241 19.73 4.44 -0.29
CA SER A 241 19.28 3.07 -0.12
C SER A 241 19.39 2.36 -1.46
N LEU A 242 19.86 1.12 -1.37
CA LEU A 242 20.00 0.26 -2.52
C LEU A 242 19.28 -1.06 -2.20
N ASN A 243 18.24 -1.37 -2.96
CA ASN A 243 17.35 -2.48 -2.70
C ASN A 243 17.39 -3.45 -3.86
N ILE A 244 17.60 -4.73 -3.58
CA ILE A 244 17.52 -5.78 -4.61
C ILE A 244 16.10 -5.83 -5.14
N GLN A 245 15.95 -5.83 -6.46
CA GLN A 245 14.64 -5.93 -7.08
C GLN A 245 14.06 -7.33 -6.91
N MET A 246 12.74 -7.37 -6.90
CA MET A 246 12.00 -8.62 -6.97
C MET A 246 12.30 -9.34 -8.28
N PRO A 247 12.49 -10.67 -8.26
CA PRO A 247 12.54 -11.43 -9.50
C PRO A 247 11.20 -11.32 -10.23
N THR A 248 11.22 -11.44 -11.56
CA THR A 248 10.01 -11.41 -12.38
C THR A 248 8.98 -12.42 -11.88
N SER A 249 7.71 -12.00 -11.78
CA SER A 249 6.63 -12.90 -11.37
C SER A 249 6.31 -13.92 -12.47
N ASN A 250 6.19 -15.18 -12.06
CA ASN A 250 5.60 -16.25 -12.84
C ASN A 250 4.28 -16.73 -12.20
N SER A 251 3.50 -15.86 -11.55
CA SER A 251 2.16 -16.22 -11.10
C SER A 251 1.13 -16.03 -12.22
N PRO A 252 0.01 -16.80 -12.26
CA PRO A 252 -1.05 -16.62 -13.24
C PRO A 252 -1.70 -15.22 -13.25
N SER A 253 -1.60 -14.47 -12.14
CA SER A 253 -2.09 -13.10 -12.00
C SER A 253 -1.03 -12.03 -12.30
N GLY A 254 0.22 -12.42 -12.55
CA GLY A 254 1.35 -11.51 -12.76
C GLY A 254 1.81 -10.76 -11.50
N GLY A 255 1.21 -11.05 -10.34
CA GLY A 255 1.52 -10.40 -9.06
C GLY A 255 2.44 -11.21 -8.16
N TYR A 256 2.77 -10.64 -7.00
CA TYR A 256 3.54 -11.28 -5.94
C TYR A 256 2.66 -11.49 -4.70
N ARG A 257 2.99 -12.48 -3.87
CA ARG A 257 2.33 -12.64 -2.56
C ARG A 257 2.81 -11.54 -1.60
N PRO A 258 1.90 -10.88 -0.85
CA PRO A 258 2.28 -9.89 0.15
C PRO A 258 3.23 -10.46 1.20
N ARG A 259 4.25 -9.70 1.56
CA ARG A 259 5.24 -10.05 2.59
C ARG A 259 5.15 -9.10 3.78
N LYS A 260 5.35 -9.64 4.97
CA LYS A 260 5.42 -8.86 6.23
C LYS A 260 6.82 -8.30 6.50
N LYS A 261 7.85 -9.00 6.03
CA LYS A 261 9.26 -8.64 6.20
C LYS A 261 9.89 -8.36 4.85
N TRP A 262 10.84 -7.43 4.84
CA TRP A 262 11.64 -7.07 3.69
C TRP A 262 13.11 -7.03 4.08
N PRO A 263 14.04 -7.47 3.22
CA PRO A 263 15.46 -7.31 3.46
C PRO A 263 15.78 -5.83 3.67
N PRO A 264 16.65 -5.50 4.64
CA PRO A 264 17.07 -4.12 4.82
C PRO A 264 17.81 -3.63 3.57
N PRO A 265 17.70 -2.35 3.22
CA PRO A 265 18.47 -1.79 2.12
C PRO A 265 19.97 -1.90 2.38
N GLN A 266 20.73 -2.07 1.31
CA GLN A 266 22.19 -1.97 1.35
C GLN A 266 22.58 -0.50 1.51
N THR A 267 23.46 -0.23 2.48
CA THR A 267 23.93 1.12 2.78
C THR A 267 25.01 1.56 1.82
N ILE A 268 24.90 2.80 1.31
CA ILE A 268 25.93 3.46 0.52
C ILE A 268 26.61 4.50 1.42
N ARG A 269 27.95 4.49 1.44
CA ARG A 269 28.74 5.45 2.21
C ARG A 269 29.21 6.59 1.31
N PHE A 270 29.17 7.81 1.85
CA PHE A 270 29.57 9.03 1.15
C PHE A 270 30.82 9.63 1.80
N ALA A 271 31.73 10.11 0.96
CA ALA A 271 32.76 11.04 1.37
C ALA A 271 32.18 12.46 1.51
N LYS A 272 32.94 13.35 2.15
CA LYS A 272 32.53 14.74 2.37
C LYS A 272 32.30 15.53 1.07
N ASP A 273 32.98 15.15 -0.01
CA ASP A 273 32.86 15.81 -1.31
C ASP A 273 31.71 15.26 -2.16
N GLY A 274 30.88 14.36 -1.61
CA GLY A 274 29.74 13.74 -2.27
C GLY A 274 30.08 12.50 -3.10
N THR A 275 31.36 12.11 -3.20
CA THR A 275 31.71 10.82 -3.83
C THR A 275 31.21 9.66 -2.99
N PHE A 276 30.79 8.59 -3.64
CA PHE A 276 30.36 7.37 -2.97
C PHE A 276 30.88 6.14 -3.69
N GLU A 277 31.09 5.10 -2.89
CA GLU A 277 31.40 3.77 -3.34
C GLU A 277 30.68 2.76 -2.45
N ALA A 278 30.06 1.78 -3.07
CA ALA A 278 29.42 0.65 -2.40
C ALA A 278 29.96 -0.63 -3.03
N THR A 279 30.59 -1.46 -2.20
CA THR A 279 31.25 -2.70 -2.59
C THR A 279 30.52 -3.91 -2.03
N GLY A 280 30.82 -5.10 -2.55
CA GLY A 280 30.16 -6.33 -2.10
C GLY A 280 28.70 -6.41 -2.55
N LEU A 281 28.32 -5.67 -3.59
CA LEU A 281 26.94 -5.60 -4.04
C LEU A 281 26.55 -6.88 -4.76
N THR A 282 25.28 -7.25 -4.61
CA THR A 282 24.70 -8.41 -5.29
C THR A 282 24.39 -8.06 -6.75
N PRO A 283 24.94 -8.76 -7.75
CA PRO A 283 24.60 -8.55 -9.14
C PRO A 283 23.10 -8.70 -9.41
N GLY A 284 22.62 -8.05 -10.47
CA GLY A 284 21.21 -8.02 -10.84
C GLY A 284 20.59 -6.63 -10.77
N ASP A 285 19.27 -6.59 -10.91
CA ASP A 285 18.51 -5.35 -10.88
C ASP A 285 18.37 -4.83 -9.45
N GLN A 286 18.67 -3.55 -9.26
CA GLN A 286 18.58 -2.88 -7.96
C GLN A 286 17.88 -1.53 -8.07
N ALA A 287 17.01 -1.23 -7.10
CA ALA A 287 16.44 0.09 -6.90
C ALA A 287 17.39 0.94 -6.06
N LEU A 288 17.95 1.97 -6.69
CA LEU A 288 18.75 3.00 -6.06
C LEU A 288 17.89 4.23 -5.77
N VAL A 289 17.95 4.68 -4.52
CA VAL A 289 17.30 5.93 -4.09
C VAL A 289 18.30 6.79 -3.34
N PHE A 290 18.49 8.03 -3.79
CA PHE A 290 19.14 9.10 -3.03
C PHE A 290 18.07 10.11 -2.60
N ALA A 291 18.01 10.42 -1.31
CA ALA A 291 17.05 11.35 -0.73
C ALA A 291 17.78 12.30 0.21
N ALA A 292 17.47 13.59 0.13
CA ALA A 292 18.25 14.62 0.81
C ALA A 292 17.42 15.77 1.40
N GLY A 293 16.10 15.58 1.48
CA GLY A 293 15.16 16.54 2.07
C GLY A 293 14.78 17.64 1.08
N LYS A 294 15.42 18.81 1.17
CA LYS A 294 15.15 19.99 0.32
C LYS A 294 15.65 19.85 -1.13
N HIS A 295 15.76 18.60 -1.60
CA HIS A 295 16.22 18.27 -2.94
C HIS A 295 15.32 17.19 -3.54
N GLU A 296 15.21 17.18 -4.85
CA GLU A 296 14.50 16.11 -5.56
C GLU A 296 15.20 14.78 -5.32
N ASP A 297 14.44 13.77 -4.87
CA ASP A 297 14.95 12.41 -4.75
C ASP A 297 15.38 11.88 -6.11
N ILE A 298 16.56 11.27 -6.17
CA ILE A 298 16.99 10.52 -7.35
C ILE A 298 16.57 9.06 -7.16
N ARG A 299 15.74 8.55 -8.06
CA ARG A 299 15.30 7.15 -8.08
C ARG A 299 15.71 6.52 -9.41
N LYS A 300 16.48 5.44 -9.37
CA LYS A 300 16.95 4.72 -10.57
C LYS A 300 16.85 3.21 -10.34
N THR A 301 16.49 2.47 -11.39
CA THR A 301 16.79 1.04 -11.46
C THR A 301 18.13 0.89 -12.16
N ILE A 302 19.07 0.22 -11.50
CA ILE A 302 20.40 -0.08 -12.04
C ILE A 302 20.55 -1.58 -12.22
N HIS A 303 21.30 -2.01 -13.23
CA HIS A 303 21.61 -3.42 -13.47
C HIS A 303 23.10 -3.64 -13.22
N LEU A 304 23.43 -4.33 -12.13
CA LEU A 304 24.82 -4.60 -11.73
C LEU A 304 25.30 -5.92 -12.34
N LYS A 305 26.38 -5.88 -13.12
CA LYS A 305 26.98 -7.11 -13.69
C LYS A 305 27.95 -7.77 -12.69
N PRO A 306 28.04 -9.10 -12.64
CA PRO A 306 28.96 -9.81 -11.75
C PRO A 306 30.42 -9.37 -11.95
N GLY A 307 31.11 -9.08 -10.84
CA GLY A 307 32.53 -8.72 -10.83
C GLY A 307 32.88 -7.40 -11.54
N THR A 308 31.89 -6.54 -11.78
CA THR A 308 32.10 -5.25 -12.46
C THR A 308 31.93 -4.06 -11.53
N THR A 309 32.53 -2.94 -11.93
CA THR A 309 32.29 -1.63 -11.33
C THR A 309 31.36 -0.82 -12.22
N GLU A 310 30.17 -0.53 -11.72
CA GLU A 310 29.22 0.38 -12.35
C GLU A 310 29.49 1.81 -11.84
N ASP A 311 29.77 2.73 -12.75
CA ASP A 311 30.00 4.15 -12.45
C ASP A 311 28.80 4.98 -12.92
N LEU A 312 28.08 5.57 -11.98
CA LEU A 312 26.94 6.44 -12.26
C LEU A 312 27.36 7.86 -12.67
N GLY A 313 28.65 8.15 -12.67
CA GLY A 313 29.20 9.47 -12.93
C GLY A 313 28.76 10.48 -11.88
N THR A 314 28.56 11.72 -12.31
CA THR A 314 28.07 12.80 -11.45
C THR A 314 26.55 12.91 -11.56
N LEU A 315 25.87 12.82 -10.43
CA LEU A 315 24.44 12.99 -10.31
C LEU A 315 24.15 14.29 -9.54
N ALA A 316 23.40 15.19 -10.17
CA ALA A 316 22.98 16.43 -9.54
C ALA A 316 21.61 16.27 -8.89
N MET A 317 21.55 16.53 -7.58
CA MET A 317 20.30 16.66 -6.84
C MET A 317 19.85 18.13 -6.90
N ARG A 318 18.70 18.35 -7.55
CA ARG A 318 18.14 19.69 -7.72
C ARG A 318 17.47 20.16 -6.45
N SER A 319 17.67 21.43 -6.09
CA SER A 319 17.00 22.01 -4.93
C SER A 319 15.50 22.11 -5.18
N THR A 320 14.69 21.75 -4.19
CA THR A 320 13.23 22.01 -4.18
C THR A 320 12.88 23.37 -3.58
N ASP A 321 13.87 24.10 -3.08
CA ASP A 321 13.70 25.46 -2.55
C ASP A 321 13.50 26.46 -3.70
N LEU A 322 12.27 26.94 -3.86
CA LEU A 322 11.92 27.89 -4.91
C LEU A 322 12.64 29.24 -4.75
N GLY A 323 12.91 29.66 -3.50
CA GLY A 323 13.61 30.91 -3.22
C GLY A 323 15.06 30.90 -3.69
N TYR A 324 15.72 29.74 -3.58
CA TYR A 324 17.07 29.53 -4.12
C TYR A 324 17.11 29.79 -5.64
N HIS A 325 16.16 29.22 -6.37
CA HIS A 325 16.08 29.38 -7.84
C HIS A 325 15.68 30.79 -8.27
N LEU A 326 14.86 31.47 -7.46
CA LEU A 326 14.49 32.88 -7.66
C LEU A 326 15.58 33.86 -7.22
N LYS A 327 16.56 33.41 -6.43
CA LYS A 327 17.54 34.28 -5.73
C LYS A 327 16.83 35.37 -4.91
N LYS A 328 15.74 34.99 -4.25
CA LYS A 328 14.86 35.89 -3.52
C LYS A 328 14.43 35.23 -2.20
N GLU A 329 14.33 36.02 -1.15
CA GLU A 329 13.77 35.54 0.12
C GLU A 329 12.31 35.13 -0.07
N ALA A 330 11.89 34.11 0.67
CA ALA A 330 10.51 33.66 0.64
C ALA A 330 9.58 34.83 1.00
N PRO A 331 8.44 34.98 0.32
CA PRO A 331 7.44 35.97 0.71
C PRO A 331 6.97 35.69 2.14
N LYS A 332 6.41 36.68 2.82
CA LYS A 332 5.82 36.46 4.15
C LYS A 332 4.72 35.42 4.04
N ALA A 333 4.90 34.28 4.73
CA ALA A 333 3.89 33.24 4.82
C ALA A 333 2.58 33.84 5.33
N GLY A 334 1.52 33.72 4.54
CA GLY A 334 0.19 34.15 4.93
C GLY A 334 -0.56 32.99 5.60
N LYS A 335 -1.70 33.31 6.23
CA LYS A 335 -2.70 32.29 6.53
C LYS A 335 -3.52 32.06 5.26
N ILE A 336 -3.61 30.82 4.77
CA ILE A 336 -4.54 30.50 3.68
C ILE A 336 -5.96 30.80 4.16
N VAL A 337 -6.66 31.67 3.43
CA VAL A 337 -8.06 32.02 3.70
C VAL A 337 -8.94 31.04 2.95
N TRP A 338 -9.24 29.92 3.60
CA TRP A 338 -10.18 28.92 3.07
C TRP A 338 -11.61 29.42 3.19
N GLU A 339 -12.36 29.27 2.11
CA GLU A 339 -13.81 29.44 2.12
C GLU A 339 -14.49 28.32 2.91
N LYS A 340 -15.68 28.62 3.44
CA LYS A 340 -16.41 27.72 4.34
C LYS A 340 -17.02 26.53 3.60
N ASP A 341 -17.56 26.80 2.43
CA ASP A 341 -18.28 25.85 1.59
C ASP A 341 -18.16 26.26 0.12
N ILE A 342 -18.53 25.36 -0.79
CA ILE A 342 -18.37 25.58 -2.22
C ILE A 342 -19.25 26.72 -2.74
N GLU A 343 -20.39 26.98 -2.12
CA GLU A 343 -21.30 28.06 -2.51
C GLU A 343 -20.75 29.43 -2.13
N SER A 344 -20.18 29.57 -0.93
CA SER A 344 -19.47 30.79 -0.51
C SER A 344 -18.27 31.05 -1.42
N ALA A 345 -17.54 29.99 -1.76
CA ALA A 345 -16.40 30.07 -2.68
C ALA A 345 -16.83 30.53 -4.08
N ARG A 346 -17.88 29.93 -4.67
CA ARG A 346 -18.43 30.34 -5.97
C ARG A 346 -18.88 31.80 -5.96
N LYS A 347 -19.60 32.22 -4.92
CA LYS A 347 -20.06 33.61 -4.79
C LYS A 347 -18.88 34.59 -4.78
N ARG A 348 -17.83 34.27 -4.03
CA ARG A 348 -16.62 35.10 -3.96
C ARG A 348 -15.82 35.08 -5.26
N ALA A 349 -15.66 33.91 -5.88
CA ALA A 349 -15.01 33.74 -7.18
C ALA A 349 -15.68 34.60 -8.27
N LEU A 350 -17.02 34.60 -8.31
CA LEU A 350 -17.78 35.46 -9.21
C LEU A 350 -17.58 36.95 -8.90
N ALA A 351 -17.60 37.34 -7.64
CA ALA A 351 -17.43 38.73 -7.21
C ALA A 351 -16.01 39.28 -7.48
N GLU A 352 -14.97 38.47 -7.23
CA GLU A 352 -13.57 38.84 -7.48
C GLU A 352 -13.11 38.58 -8.92
N GLY A 353 -13.92 37.88 -9.73
CA GLY A 353 -13.55 37.47 -11.09
C GLY A 353 -12.45 36.41 -11.13
N LYS A 354 -12.29 35.63 -10.06
CA LYS A 354 -11.21 34.63 -9.90
C LYS A 354 -11.69 33.19 -10.10
N PRO A 355 -10.84 32.29 -10.61
CA PRO A 355 -11.11 30.85 -10.62
C PRO A 355 -11.16 30.25 -9.19
N LEU A 356 -11.62 29.00 -9.10
CA LEU A 356 -11.63 28.24 -7.85
C LEU A 356 -10.54 27.17 -7.83
N MET A 357 -10.01 26.91 -6.64
CA MET A 357 -9.27 25.69 -6.32
C MET A 357 -10.02 24.94 -5.21
N ILE A 358 -10.63 23.83 -5.58
CA ILE A 358 -11.43 22.99 -4.68
C ILE A 358 -10.56 21.81 -4.26
N MET A 359 -10.30 21.69 -2.96
CA MET A 359 -9.60 20.54 -2.38
C MET A 359 -10.61 19.59 -1.75
N MET A 360 -10.90 18.48 -2.42
CA MET A 360 -11.63 17.36 -1.85
C MET A 360 -10.73 16.63 -0.85
N THR A 361 -11.16 16.54 0.41
CA THR A 361 -10.33 16.09 1.53
C THR A 361 -11.15 15.38 2.61
N ALA A 362 -10.47 14.80 3.60
CA ALA A 362 -11.08 14.16 4.76
C ALA A 362 -10.22 14.32 6.01
N THR A 363 -10.83 14.27 7.20
CA THR A 363 -10.13 14.46 8.48
C THR A 363 -9.18 13.31 8.84
N TRP A 364 -9.45 12.11 8.33
CA TRP A 364 -8.65 10.90 8.50
C TRP A 364 -7.59 10.72 7.40
N CYS A 365 -7.60 11.56 6.36
CA CYS A 365 -6.69 11.44 5.22
C CYS A 365 -5.26 11.89 5.57
N GLY A 366 -4.35 10.93 5.79
CA GLY A 366 -2.93 11.19 6.03
C GLY A 366 -2.24 12.00 4.91
N PRO A 367 -2.36 11.59 3.63
CA PRO A 367 -1.77 12.34 2.50
C PRO A 367 -2.28 13.79 2.39
N CYS A 368 -3.54 14.06 2.77
CA CYS A 368 -4.11 15.41 2.76
C CYS A 368 -3.42 16.31 3.78
N LYS A 369 -3.24 15.82 5.02
CA LYS A 369 -2.50 16.53 6.07
C LYS A 369 -1.06 16.80 5.66
N MET A 370 -0.44 15.85 4.97
CA MET A 370 0.93 15.99 4.45
C MET A 370 1.02 17.08 3.38
N LEU A 371 0.09 17.11 2.42
CA LEU A 371 0.03 18.17 1.39
C LEU A 371 -0.13 19.55 2.03
N GLU A 372 -1.02 19.69 3.01
CA GLU A 372 -1.20 20.96 3.72
C GLU A 372 0.05 21.40 4.48
N ALA A 373 0.67 20.48 5.23
CA ALA A 373 1.79 20.79 6.10
C ALA A 373 3.11 21.00 5.37
N GLN A 374 3.31 20.33 4.22
CA GLN A 374 4.60 20.33 3.51
C GLN A 374 4.58 21.10 2.18
N THR A 375 3.40 21.40 1.62
CA THR A 375 3.28 22.01 0.29
C THR A 375 2.43 23.27 0.31
N LEU A 376 1.19 23.21 0.80
CA LEU A 376 0.33 24.40 0.85
C LEU A 376 0.80 25.42 1.90
N SER A 377 1.56 24.97 2.91
CA SER A 377 2.21 25.85 3.88
C SER A 377 3.40 26.62 3.32
N ASP A 378 3.93 26.24 2.16
CA ASP A 378 5.08 26.89 1.55
C ASP A 378 4.72 28.32 1.11
N PRO A 379 5.49 29.36 1.50
CA PRO A 379 5.12 30.74 1.21
C PRO A 379 5.04 31.07 -0.28
N TRP A 380 5.86 30.43 -1.12
CA TRP A 380 5.81 30.62 -2.57
C TRP A 380 4.54 30.00 -3.15
N VAL A 381 4.18 28.79 -2.71
CA VAL A 381 2.93 28.14 -3.12
C VAL A 381 1.73 28.99 -2.73
N GLN A 382 1.72 29.56 -1.52
CA GLN A 382 0.66 30.47 -1.10
C GLN A 382 0.59 31.74 -1.95
N GLN A 383 1.74 32.30 -2.33
CA GLN A 383 1.77 33.44 -3.26
C GLN A 383 1.13 33.06 -4.60
N PHE A 384 1.50 31.92 -5.18
CA PHE A 384 0.99 31.45 -6.46
C PHE A 384 -0.50 31.12 -6.41
N MET A 385 -1.00 30.63 -5.27
CA MET A 385 -2.41 30.33 -5.05
C MET A 385 -3.30 31.58 -4.93
N LYS A 386 -2.75 32.80 -4.80
CA LYS A 386 -3.56 34.04 -4.66
C LYS A 386 -4.46 34.33 -5.86
N GLU A 387 -4.15 33.75 -7.01
CA GLU A 387 -4.96 33.81 -8.22
C GLU A 387 -6.28 33.03 -8.10
N PHE A 388 -6.41 32.17 -7.09
CA PHE A 388 -7.57 31.29 -6.90
C PHE A 388 -8.31 31.61 -5.60
N VAL A 389 -9.63 31.49 -5.64
CA VAL A 389 -10.44 31.35 -4.43
C VAL A 389 -10.41 29.89 -4.01
N VAL A 390 -9.98 29.62 -2.77
CA VAL A 390 -9.65 28.27 -2.32
C VAL A 390 -10.67 27.75 -1.32
N VAL A 391 -11.10 26.50 -1.47
CA VAL A 391 -12.11 25.88 -0.61
C VAL A 391 -11.76 24.42 -0.32
N LYS A 392 -12.08 23.96 0.88
CA LYS A 392 -12.02 22.54 1.23
C LYS A 392 -13.40 21.93 1.21
N ALA A 393 -13.55 20.82 0.49
CA ALA A 393 -14.73 19.98 0.52
C ALA A 393 -14.43 18.75 1.38
N TYR A 394 -14.86 18.77 2.64
CA TYR A 394 -14.64 17.66 3.59
C TYR A 394 -15.71 16.59 3.39
N GLU A 395 -15.33 15.48 2.73
CA GLU A 395 -16.22 14.33 2.49
C GLU A 395 -17.59 14.75 1.90
N ASP A 396 -17.58 15.79 1.06
CA ASP A 396 -18.78 16.38 0.47
C ASP A 396 -19.21 15.55 -0.75
N LYS A 397 -20.21 14.70 -0.54
CA LYS A 397 -20.69 13.76 -1.56
C LYS A 397 -21.18 14.43 -2.84
N GLU A 398 -21.69 15.66 -2.77
CA GLU A 398 -22.18 16.36 -3.94
C GLU A 398 -21.02 16.86 -4.79
N VAL A 399 -20.02 17.47 -4.15
CA VAL A 399 -18.79 17.92 -4.81
C VAL A 399 -17.99 16.73 -5.37
N GLU A 400 -17.88 15.65 -4.60
CA GLU A 400 -17.18 14.43 -5.01
C GLU A 400 -17.83 13.75 -6.20
N LYS A 401 -19.17 13.74 -6.25
CA LYS A 401 -19.91 13.23 -7.39
C LYS A 401 -19.79 14.18 -8.59
N GLN A 402 -19.88 15.49 -8.37
CA GLN A 402 -19.81 16.51 -9.42
C GLN A 402 -18.47 16.45 -10.16
N TYR A 403 -17.36 16.38 -9.44
CA TYR A 403 -16.02 16.39 -10.03
C TYR A 403 -15.38 15.00 -10.13
N GLY A 404 -16.05 13.94 -9.68
CA GLY A 404 -15.54 12.57 -9.77
C GLY A 404 -14.30 12.34 -8.89
N LEU A 405 -14.54 11.98 -7.63
CA LEU A 405 -13.48 11.61 -6.69
C LEU A 405 -12.86 10.25 -7.06
N ASN A 406 -11.54 10.24 -7.27
CA ASN A 406 -10.74 9.02 -7.50
C ASN A 406 -9.74 8.72 -6.38
N GLY A 407 -9.77 9.50 -5.31
CA GLY A 407 -8.87 9.39 -4.15
C GLY A 407 -8.64 10.73 -3.47
N TYR A 408 -8.14 10.73 -2.24
CA TYR A 408 -7.82 11.95 -1.51
C TYR A 408 -6.29 12.17 -1.40
N PRO A 409 -5.82 13.43 -1.36
CA PRO A 409 -6.56 14.63 -1.76
C PRO A 409 -6.78 14.64 -3.27
N THR A 410 -7.91 15.21 -3.73
CA THR A 410 -8.05 15.62 -5.14
C THR A 410 -8.24 17.13 -5.16
N LEU A 411 -7.42 17.84 -5.94
CA LEU A 411 -7.53 19.27 -6.14
C LEU A 411 -8.04 19.53 -7.55
N VAL A 412 -9.14 20.27 -7.62
CA VAL A 412 -9.83 20.62 -8.87
C VAL A 412 -9.72 22.11 -9.06
N PHE A 413 -9.20 22.52 -10.21
CA PHE A 413 -9.14 23.91 -10.62
C PHE A 413 -10.25 24.18 -11.62
N THR A 414 -11.12 25.12 -11.29
CA THR A 414 -12.27 25.47 -12.11
C THR A 414 -12.22 26.93 -12.52
N ASP A 415 -12.96 27.28 -13.56
CA ASP A 415 -13.27 28.68 -13.80
C ASP A 415 -14.16 29.26 -12.67
N LYS A 416 -14.48 30.55 -12.77
CA LYS A 416 -15.31 31.26 -11.79
C LYS A 416 -16.76 30.75 -11.67
N VAL A 417 -17.25 29.96 -12.64
CA VAL A 417 -18.60 29.37 -12.62
C VAL A 417 -18.59 27.91 -12.16
N GLY A 418 -17.42 27.32 -11.91
CA GLY A 418 -17.29 25.94 -11.42
C GLY A 418 -17.08 24.90 -12.52
N LYS A 419 -16.76 25.30 -13.76
CA LYS A 419 -16.37 24.35 -14.81
C LYS A 419 -14.92 23.93 -14.58
N GLU A 420 -14.72 22.65 -14.33
CA GLU A 420 -13.38 22.07 -14.19
C GLU A 420 -12.58 22.17 -15.48
N LEU A 421 -11.34 22.66 -15.36
CA LEU A 421 -10.36 22.63 -16.45
C LEU A 421 -9.16 21.76 -16.13
N HIS A 422 -8.68 21.78 -14.88
CA HIS A 422 -7.50 21.03 -14.45
C HIS A 422 -7.75 20.27 -13.14
N ARG A 423 -7.05 19.16 -12.94
CA ARG A 423 -7.07 18.42 -11.66
C ARG A 423 -5.74 17.77 -11.33
N THR A 424 -5.53 17.53 -10.04
CA THR A 424 -4.44 16.70 -9.54
C THR A 424 -4.93 15.80 -8.40
N VAL A 425 -4.34 14.61 -8.27
CA VAL A 425 -4.71 13.59 -7.28
C VAL A 425 -3.49 13.17 -6.48
N GLY A 426 -3.66 13.03 -5.18
CA GLY A 426 -2.64 12.61 -4.24
C GLY A 426 -1.74 13.74 -3.74
N TYR A 427 -0.78 13.38 -2.90
CA TYR A 427 0.26 14.30 -2.44
C TYR A 427 1.18 14.72 -3.59
N GLN A 428 1.56 15.99 -3.63
CA GLN A 428 2.49 16.57 -4.59
C GLN A 428 3.47 17.46 -3.83
N PRO A 429 4.80 17.32 -4.01
CA PRO A 429 5.77 18.23 -3.39
C PRO A 429 5.71 19.64 -4.01
N THR A 430 6.28 20.64 -3.33
CA THR A 430 6.24 22.08 -3.66
C THR A 430 6.47 22.41 -5.14
N GLY A 431 7.54 21.90 -5.74
CA GLY A 431 7.84 22.17 -7.15
C GLY A 431 6.81 21.56 -8.12
N ALA A 432 6.41 20.31 -7.87
CA ALA A 432 5.41 19.61 -8.68
C ALA A 432 4.04 20.28 -8.56
N PHE A 433 3.62 20.65 -7.34
CA PHE A 433 2.36 21.35 -7.11
C PHE A 433 2.34 22.75 -7.72
N SER A 434 3.45 23.49 -7.65
CA SER A 434 3.60 24.77 -8.36
C SER A 434 3.43 24.60 -9.87
N GLY A 435 3.87 23.47 -10.42
CA GLY A 435 3.63 23.10 -11.82
C GLY A 435 2.15 22.86 -12.14
N GLN A 436 1.39 22.29 -11.20
CA GLN A 436 -0.07 22.14 -11.32
C GLN A 436 -0.77 23.51 -11.33
N ILE A 437 -0.32 24.45 -10.49
CA ILE A 437 -0.85 25.84 -10.48
C ILE A 437 -0.56 26.51 -11.82
N LEU A 438 0.67 26.42 -12.32
CA LEU A 438 1.05 26.97 -13.63
C LEU A 438 0.16 26.41 -14.75
N LYS A 439 -0.05 25.09 -14.76
CA LYS A 439 -0.91 24.41 -15.74
C LYS A 439 -2.36 24.89 -15.63
N ALA A 440 -2.89 25.01 -14.41
CA ALA A 440 -4.23 25.54 -14.20
C ALA A 440 -4.35 26.98 -14.74
N CYS A 441 -3.38 27.86 -14.45
CA CYS A 441 -3.36 29.22 -14.99
C CYS A 441 -3.38 29.23 -16.53
N GLN A 442 -2.59 28.36 -17.16
CA GLN A 442 -2.54 28.20 -18.62
C GLN A 442 -3.88 27.75 -19.20
N GLU A 443 -4.51 26.73 -18.62
CA GLU A 443 -5.79 26.20 -19.12
C GLU A 443 -6.97 27.14 -18.86
N LEU A 444 -6.92 27.90 -17.76
CA LEU A 444 -7.88 28.95 -17.44
C LEU A 444 -7.64 30.26 -18.20
N ASN A 445 -6.55 30.33 -18.98
CA ASN A 445 -6.12 31.53 -19.70
C ASN A 445 -6.02 32.78 -18.79
N ILE A 446 -5.48 32.58 -17.58
CA ILE A 446 -5.19 33.66 -16.63
C ILE A 446 -3.68 33.85 -16.48
N PRO A 447 -3.20 35.09 -16.20
CA PRO A 447 -1.78 35.32 -15.97
C PRO A 447 -1.32 34.58 -14.71
N ALA A 448 -0.30 33.73 -14.85
CA ALA A 448 0.39 33.17 -13.69
C ALA A 448 1.26 34.25 -13.00
N ASP A 449 1.55 34.07 -11.71
CA ASP A 449 2.49 34.91 -10.96
C ASP A 449 3.86 34.98 -11.68
N LYS A 450 4.49 36.16 -11.67
CA LYS A 450 5.76 36.40 -12.39
C LYS A 450 6.90 35.52 -11.89
N ASP A 451 6.98 35.27 -10.59
CA ASP A 451 8.00 34.40 -10.00
C ASP A 451 7.75 32.94 -10.42
N LEU A 452 6.48 32.52 -10.51
CA LEU A 452 6.10 31.20 -11.03
C LEU A 452 6.46 31.04 -12.51
N GLN A 453 6.23 32.07 -13.33
CA GLN A 453 6.65 32.09 -14.74
C GLN A 453 8.18 31.99 -14.87
N ALA A 454 8.93 32.77 -14.09
CA ALA A 454 10.39 32.74 -14.10
C ALA A 454 10.96 31.36 -13.66
N LEU A 455 10.32 30.69 -12.70
CA LEU A 455 10.66 29.32 -12.31
C LEU A 455 10.39 28.31 -13.44
N ALA A 456 9.33 28.53 -14.22
CA ALA A 456 8.99 27.69 -15.36
C ALA A 456 9.99 27.85 -16.52
N GLU A 457 10.38 29.10 -16.82
CA GLU A 457 11.40 29.41 -17.83
C GLU A 457 12.77 28.80 -17.49
N LYS A 458 13.12 28.76 -16.20
CA LYS A 458 14.33 28.08 -15.69
C LYS A 458 14.21 26.55 -15.66
N GLY A 459 13.05 25.99 -16.00
CA GLY A 459 12.78 24.55 -15.98
C GLY A 459 12.76 23.93 -14.57
N VAL A 460 12.65 24.75 -13.53
CA VAL A 460 12.55 24.34 -12.12
C VAL A 460 11.14 23.86 -11.82
N VAL A 461 10.14 24.63 -12.27
CA VAL A 461 8.74 24.22 -12.22
C VAL A 461 8.34 23.76 -13.61
N LYS A 462 7.83 22.53 -13.72
CA LYS A 462 7.38 21.97 -15.00
C LYS A 462 5.87 21.84 -15.02
N SER A 463 5.25 22.33 -16.09
CA SER A 463 3.85 22.06 -16.36
C SER A 463 3.69 20.54 -16.59
N PRO A 464 2.85 19.85 -15.82
CA PRO A 464 2.64 18.41 -16.00
C PRO A 464 2.13 18.11 -17.41
N PRO A 465 2.51 16.94 -17.98
CA PRO A 465 1.91 16.48 -19.23
C PRO A 465 0.41 16.31 -19.06
N ALA A 466 -0.35 16.43 -20.16
CA ALA A 466 -1.79 16.18 -20.14
C ALA A 466 -2.08 14.82 -19.50
N PRO A 467 -3.13 14.70 -18.67
CA PRO A 467 -3.44 13.45 -18.00
C PRO A 467 -3.59 12.34 -19.03
N GLN A 468 -2.78 11.28 -18.90
CA GLN A 468 -3.02 10.06 -19.65
C GLN A 468 -4.40 9.54 -19.24
N LYS A 469 -5.29 9.27 -20.21
CA LYS A 469 -6.59 8.64 -19.94
C LYS A 469 -6.34 7.45 -19.02
N ALA A 470 -7.01 7.43 -17.87
CA ALA A 470 -6.90 6.32 -16.93
C ALA A 470 -7.08 5.00 -17.70
N PRO A 471 -6.26 3.97 -17.46
CA PRO A 471 -6.50 2.67 -18.03
C PRO A 471 -7.95 2.27 -17.67
N ALA A 472 -8.69 1.83 -18.68
CA ALA A 472 -10.03 1.31 -18.48
C ALA A 472 -9.99 0.30 -17.34
N LYS A 473 -10.89 0.45 -16.37
CA LYS A 473 -10.97 -0.38 -15.15
C LYS A 473 -10.65 -1.84 -15.50
N LEU A 474 -9.58 -2.37 -14.91
CA LEU A 474 -9.33 -3.80 -14.87
C LEU A 474 -10.46 -4.41 -14.02
N ASN A 475 -11.44 -5.00 -14.71
CA ASN A 475 -12.51 -5.78 -14.11
C ASN A 475 -12.00 -7.11 -13.57
#